data_AF-X1BST5-F1
#
_entry.id   AF-X1BST5-F1
#
_cell.length_a   1.000
_cell.length_b   1.000
_cell.length_c   1.000
_cell.angle_alpha   90.00
_cell.angle_beta   90.00
_cell.angle_gamma   90.00
#
_symmetry.space_group_name_H-M   'P 1'
#
loop_
_entity.id
_entity.type
_entity.pdbx_description
1 polymer ?
#
loop_
_entity_poly.entity_id
_entity_poly.type
_entity_poly.pdbx_seq_one_letter_code
_entity_poly.pdbx_strand_id
1 'polypeptide(L)'
;DLIHVLARKICQIAIVLHIEHHGYVFNTMLSSLLSATLKLAADDIASIEDIDRAWMGVMHTESGSFGIMDSIGLKTIWAITDYWANK
;
A
#
# COMPACT_ATOMS: atom_id res chain seq x y z
N ASP A 1 7.76 24.54 -9.00
CA ASP A 1 9.23 24.53 -9.16
C ASP A 1 10.02 24.43 -7.85
N LEU A 2 9.84 25.33 -6.87
CA LEU A 2 10.64 25.31 -5.63
C LEU A 2 10.62 23.97 -4.87
N ILE A 3 9.42 23.41 -4.64
CA ILE A 3 9.27 22.13 -3.91
C ILE A 3 9.85 20.95 -4.68
N HIS A 4 9.73 20.95 -6.01
CA HIS A 4 10.32 19.93 -6.87
C HIS A 4 11.86 19.95 -6.81
N VAL A 5 12.44 21.15 -6.86
CA VAL A 5 13.90 21.34 -6.69
C VAL A 5 14.34 20.92 -5.29
N LEU A 6 13.58 21.27 -4.26
CA LEU A 6 13.87 20.85 -2.88
C LEU A 6 13.89 19.32 -2.77
N ALA A 7 12.86 18.63 -3.27
CA ALA A 7 12.77 17.17 -3.23
C ALA A 7 14.00 16.52 -3.89
N ARG A 8 14.43 17.01 -5.05
CA ARG A 8 15.65 16.50 -5.71
C ARG A 8 16.91 16.82 -4.92
N LYS A 9 17.01 18.02 -4.31
CA LYS A 9 18.18 18.41 -3.48
C LYS A 9 18.35 17.53 -2.25
N ILE A 10 17.27 17.01 -1.69
CA ILE A 10 17.30 16.06 -0.56
C ILE A 10 17.27 14.58 -1.01
N CYS A 11 17.64 14.31 -2.26
CA CYS A 11 17.74 12.98 -2.88
C CYS A 11 16.43 12.18 -2.88
N GLN A 12 15.28 12.86 -2.94
CA GLN A 12 13.97 12.20 -3.06
C GLN A 12 13.55 12.10 -4.53
N ILE A 13 12.72 11.09 -4.81
CA ILE A 13 12.03 10.95 -6.10
C ILE A 13 10.78 11.82 -6.05
N ALA A 14 10.76 12.90 -6.84
CA ALA A 14 9.63 13.82 -6.88
C ALA A 14 8.48 13.25 -7.74
N ILE A 15 7.40 12.81 -7.08
CA ILE A 15 6.14 12.42 -7.73
C ILE A 15 5.25 13.66 -7.82
N VAL A 16 5.02 14.14 -9.05
CA VAL A 16 4.24 15.37 -9.30
C VAL A 16 2.82 15.01 -9.71
N LEU A 17 1.83 15.51 -8.97
CA LEU A 17 0.42 15.34 -9.33
C LEU A 17 -0.01 16.37 -10.37
N HIS A 18 -0.75 15.92 -11.39
CA HIS A 18 -1.37 16.81 -12.38
C HIS A 18 -2.71 17.38 -11.90
N ILE A 19 -3.43 16.60 -11.08
CA ILE A 19 -4.74 16.95 -10.51
C ILE A 19 -4.69 16.55 -9.03
N GLU A 20 -5.35 17.33 -8.18
CA GLU A 20 -5.45 17.05 -6.76
C GLU A 20 -6.14 15.70 -6.51
N HIS A 21 -5.54 14.88 -5.63
CA HIS A 21 -6.06 13.56 -5.28
C HIS A 21 -5.80 13.24 -3.81
N HIS A 22 -6.86 12.88 -3.07
CA HIS A 22 -6.83 12.67 -1.63
C HIS A 22 -5.89 11.54 -1.18
N GLY A 23 -5.74 10.49 -1.99
CA GLY A 23 -4.84 9.37 -1.71
C GLY A 23 -3.42 9.55 -2.26
N TYR A 24 -3.12 10.70 -2.88
CA TYR A 24 -1.90 10.87 -3.69
C TYR A 24 -1.73 9.71 -4.69
N VAL A 25 -0.55 9.50 -5.27
CA VAL A 25 -0.33 8.42 -6.25
C VAL A 25 -0.09 7.08 -5.54
N PHE A 26 0.89 7.05 -4.63
CA PHE A 26 1.33 5.81 -4.00
C PHE A 26 0.30 5.23 -3.03
N ASN A 27 -0.30 6.03 -2.13
CA ASN A 27 -1.23 5.49 -1.14
C ASN A 27 -2.52 4.98 -1.79
N THR A 28 -2.93 5.53 -2.94
CA THR A 28 -4.06 4.97 -3.70
C THR A 28 -3.74 3.58 -4.24
N MET A 29 -2.57 3.38 -4.86
CA MET A 29 -2.17 2.04 -5.34
C MET A 29 -2.01 1.06 -4.17
N LEU A 30 -1.34 1.49 -3.11
CA LEU A 30 -1.12 0.67 -1.92
C LEU A 30 -2.45 0.29 -1.25
N SER A 31 -3.37 1.23 -1.04
CA SER A 31 -4.65 0.94 -0.39
C SER A 31 -5.47 -0.07 -1.19
N SER A 32 -5.48 0.02 -2.52
CA SER A 32 -6.15 -0.95 -3.38
C SER A 32 -5.54 -2.36 -3.25
N LEU A 33 -4.21 -2.45 -3.21
CA LEU A 33 -3.51 -3.71 -2.98
C LEU A 33 -3.88 -4.31 -1.62
N LEU A 34 -3.75 -3.52 -0.54
CA LEU A 34 -4.00 -3.99 0.82
C LEU A 34 -5.47 -4.42 1.02
N SER A 35 -6.43 -3.68 0.47
CA SER A 35 -7.85 -4.07 0.52
C SER A 35 -8.11 -5.39 -0.21
N ALA A 36 -7.53 -5.59 -1.39
CA ALA A 36 -7.69 -6.85 -2.12
C ALA A 36 -7.08 -8.04 -1.36
N THR A 37 -5.87 -7.86 -0.80
CA THR A 37 -5.21 -8.87 0.03
C THR A 37 -6.04 -9.22 1.28
N LEU A 38 -6.50 -8.22 2.03
CA LEU A 38 -7.34 -8.45 3.21
C LEU A 38 -8.64 -9.17 2.85
N LYS A 39 -9.24 -8.85 1.69
CA LYS A 39 -10.47 -9.50 1.24
C LYS A 39 -10.27 -10.99 0.94
N LEU A 40 -9.17 -11.36 0.28
CA LEU A 40 -8.84 -12.77 0.01
C LEU A 40 -8.69 -13.58 1.31
N ALA A 41 -8.03 -13.01 2.31
CA ALA A 41 -7.89 -13.67 3.61
C ALA A 41 -9.20 -13.71 4.41
N ALA A 42 -9.97 -12.62 4.40
CA ALA A 42 -11.26 -12.54 5.11
C ALA A 42 -12.30 -13.52 4.54
N ASP A 43 -12.26 -13.77 3.24
CA ASP A 43 -13.15 -14.71 2.55
C ASP A 43 -12.61 -16.16 2.54
N ASP A 44 -11.52 -16.43 3.25
CA ASP A 44 -10.87 -17.75 3.36
C ASP A 44 -10.52 -18.38 1.99
N ILE A 45 -10.13 -17.53 1.01
CA ILE A 45 -9.78 -17.98 -0.35
C ILE A 45 -8.41 -18.67 -0.37
N ALA A 46 -7.47 -18.21 0.45
CA ALA A 46 -6.12 -18.77 0.58
C ALA A 46 -5.48 -18.35 1.92
N SER A 47 -4.44 -19.09 2.35
CA SER A 47 -3.63 -18.73 3.51
C SER A 47 -2.91 -17.39 3.31
N ILE A 48 -2.64 -16.66 4.38
CA ILE A 48 -1.91 -15.37 4.29
C ILE A 48 -0.52 -15.56 3.69
N GLU A 49 0.13 -16.70 3.96
CA GLU A 49 1.44 -17.04 3.42
C GLU A 49 1.40 -17.32 1.92
N ASP A 50 0.34 -17.98 1.41
CA ASP A 50 0.21 -18.23 -0.03
C ASP A 50 -0.18 -16.96 -0.80
N ILE A 51 -0.98 -16.09 -0.20
CA ILE A 51 -1.27 -14.76 -0.76
C ILE A 51 0.04 -13.96 -0.89
N ASP A 52 0.88 -13.95 0.14
CA ASP A 52 2.18 -13.28 0.09
C ASP A 52 3.12 -13.92 -0.93
N ARG A 53 3.21 -15.26 -0.97
CA ARG A 53 4.03 -15.99 -1.97
C ARG A 53 3.59 -15.70 -3.40
N ALA A 54 2.28 -15.60 -3.66
CA ALA A 54 1.78 -15.27 -4.99
C ALA A 54 2.26 -13.88 -5.44
N TRP A 55 2.19 -12.90 -4.54
CA TRP A 55 2.70 -11.55 -4.81
C TRP A 55 4.22 -11.55 -5.00
N MET A 56 4.96 -12.12 -4.05
CA MET A 56 6.43 -12.16 -4.07
C MET A 56 6.97 -12.89 -5.30
N GLY A 57 6.37 -14.01 -5.68
CA GLY A 57 6.81 -14.83 -6.81
C GLY A 57 6.64 -14.12 -8.15
N VAL A 58 5.51 -13.43 -8.36
CA VAL A 58 5.22 -12.73 -9.63
C VAL A 58 5.92 -11.37 -9.71
N MET A 59 5.92 -10.62 -8.61
CA MET A 59 6.49 -9.26 -8.57
C MET A 59 7.99 -9.25 -8.26
N HIS A 60 8.56 -10.40 -7.91
CA HIS A 60 9.95 -10.54 -7.49
C HIS A 60 10.33 -9.63 -6.32
N THR A 61 9.43 -9.51 -5.33
CA THR A 61 9.64 -8.72 -4.12
C THR A 61 10.07 -9.59 -2.94
N GLU A 62 10.85 -9.01 -2.03
CA GLU A 62 11.30 -9.69 -0.80
C GLU A 62 10.19 -9.87 0.24
N SER A 63 9.09 -9.12 0.13
CA SER A 63 7.95 -9.18 1.03
C SER A 63 6.65 -9.13 0.24
N GLY A 64 5.65 -9.86 0.74
CA GLY A 64 4.28 -9.84 0.24
C GLY A 64 3.45 -8.74 0.87
N SER A 65 2.16 -8.73 0.56
CA SER A 65 1.23 -7.70 1.02
C SER A 65 1.07 -7.69 2.54
N PHE A 66 1.05 -8.86 3.20
CA PHE A 66 1.02 -8.94 4.67
C PHE A 66 2.34 -8.50 5.29
N GLY A 67 3.49 -8.87 4.70
CA GLY A 67 4.78 -8.31 5.13
C GLY A 67 4.84 -6.77 5.03
N ILE A 68 4.20 -6.18 4.00
CA ILE A 68 4.06 -4.73 3.89
C ILE A 68 3.16 -4.18 5.02
N MET A 69 2.06 -4.85 5.35
CA MET A 69 1.19 -4.47 6.47
C MET A 69 1.91 -4.49 7.81
N ASP A 70 2.76 -5.48 8.05
CA ASP A 70 3.57 -5.59 9.27
C ASP A 70 4.56 -4.43 9.39
N SER A 71 5.18 -4.03 8.28
CA SER A 71 6.08 -2.86 8.22
C SER A 71 5.35 -1.54 8.51
N ILE A 72 4.11 -1.40 8.03
CA ILE A 72 3.25 -0.24 8.31
C ILE A 72 2.76 -0.22 9.77
N GLY A 73 2.50 -1.41 10.32
CA GLY A 73 1.96 -1.62 11.66
C GLY A 73 0.44 -1.88 11.64
N LEU A 74 0.05 -3.01 12.25
CA LEU A 74 -1.33 -3.52 12.21
C LEU A 74 -2.38 -2.57 12.82
N LYS A 75 -1.99 -1.74 13.80
CA LYS A 75 -2.90 -0.72 14.36
C LYS A 75 -3.30 0.32 13.31
N THR A 76 -2.37 0.71 12.46
CA THR A 76 -2.61 1.66 11.36
C THR A 76 -3.49 1.03 10.29
N ILE A 77 -3.19 -0.22 9.91
CA ILE A 77 -4.01 -1.00 8.97
C ILE A 77 -5.44 -1.10 9.47
N TRP A 78 -5.63 -1.50 10.73
CA TRP A 78 -6.95 -1.60 11.34
C TRP A 78 -7.71 -0.26 11.29
N ALA A 79 -7.08 0.84 11.67
CA ALA A 79 -7.73 2.16 11.65
C ALA A 79 -8.13 2.61 10.23
N ILE A 80 -7.30 2.31 9.22
CA ILE A 80 -7.62 2.61 7.82
C ILE A 80 -8.80 1.73 7.34
N THR A 81 -8.75 0.43 7.61
CA THR A 81 -9.82 -0.49 7.24
C THR A 81 -11.14 -0.12 7.92
N ASP A 82 -11.12 0.22 9.21
CA ASP A 82 -12.29 0.66 9.96
C ASP A 82 -12.86 1.98 9.40
N TYR A 83 -12.01 2.95 9.07
CA TYR A 83 -12.45 4.19 8.43
C TYR A 83 -13.21 3.92 7.11
N TRP A 84 -12.71 3.01 6.26
CA TRP A 84 -13.37 2.68 5.00
C TRP A 84 -14.62 1.80 5.17
N ALA A 85 -14.68 0.98 6.21
CA ALA A 85 -15.85 0.16 6.50
C ALA A 85 -17.04 0.98 7.02
N ASN A 86 -16.76 2.09 7.74
CA ASN A 86 -17.77 2.94 8.36
C ASN A 86 -18.08 4.23 7.58
N LYS A 87 -17.53 4.38 6.37
CA LYS A 87 -17.75 5.52 5.49
C LYS A 87 -18.72 5.17 4.38
#